data_AF-A0AAN6RB53-F1
#
_entry.id   AF-A0AAN6RB53-F1
#
_cell.length_a   1.000
_cell.length_b   1.000
_cell.length_c   1.000
_cell.angle_alpha   90.00
_cell.angle_beta   90.00
_cell.angle_gamma   90.00
#
_symmetry.space_group_name_H-M   'P 1'
#
loop_
_entity.id
_entity.type
_entity.pdbx_description
1 polymer ?
#
loop_
_entity_poly.entity_id
_entity_poly.type
_entity_poly.pdbx_seq_one_letter_code
_entity_poly.pdbx_strand_id
1 'polypeptide(L)'
;MVSQSTWNTSFGSGWAFRNPKTFYIPEAYESLPSLREAANLFKETQAREPLLDPIGQLFLDSGMHGRYGVSLLHKHFSMETNQRLVDLQNLSTPWTVPKYEGFVIPRTFRFFNGIWSPVEFDYSPCTSDGDPDPAFLVGISALLRQHGLENVLGVRSLDRYDSELSVEITEGKTNIMMPRRSVKDSELIEAVWVFSTDDDERCHSREYCWRATEGNHLSDHGCS
;
A
#
# COMPACT_ATOMS: atom_id res chain seq x y z
N MET A 1 32.29 40.78 35.72
CA MET A 1 32.66 39.65 36.60
C MET A 1 31.66 39.60 37.74
N VAL A 2 30.56 38.86 37.59
CA VAL A 2 29.78 38.18 38.65
C VAL A 2 28.93 37.12 37.94
N SER A 3 29.04 35.89 38.43
CA SER A 3 28.29 34.68 38.09
C SER A 3 26.93 34.70 38.79
N GLN A 4 25.88 34.13 38.19
CA GLN A 4 25.23 32.92 38.73
C GLN A 4 24.03 32.44 37.89
N SER A 5 23.94 31.12 37.89
CA SER A 5 22.94 30.21 37.34
C SER A 5 21.51 30.42 37.83
N THR A 6 20.54 30.12 36.98
CA THR A 6 19.30 29.46 37.40
C THR A 6 18.91 28.40 36.39
N TRP A 7 18.87 27.17 36.87
CA TRP A 7 18.14 26.06 36.27
C TRP A 7 16.65 26.43 36.21
N ASN A 8 15.98 26.09 35.11
CA ASN A 8 14.55 25.85 35.19
C ASN A 8 14.18 24.63 34.33
N THR A 9 13.93 23.53 35.02
CA THR A 9 13.27 22.33 34.53
C THR A 9 11.80 22.65 34.25
N SER A 10 11.37 22.46 33.00
CA SER A 10 9.96 22.22 32.72
C SER A 10 9.84 20.97 31.87
N PHE A 11 9.53 19.86 32.54
CA PHE A 11 8.85 18.72 31.95
C PHE A 11 7.54 19.22 31.35
N GLY A 12 7.44 19.22 30.03
CA GLY A 12 6.23 19.49 29.28
C GLY A 12 5.86 18.24 28.50
N SER A 13 4.93 17.46 29.05
CA SER A 13 4.15 16.45 28.35
C SER A 13 3.58 17.05 27.06
N GLY A 14 4.15 16.65 25.93
CA GLY A 14 3.76 17.14 24.62
C GLY A 14 3.81 16.01 23.61
N TRP A 15 2.86 15.07 23.70
CA TRP A 15 2.42 14.32 22.53
C TRP A 15 1.71 15.33 21.61
N ALA A 16 2.48 16.20 20.97
CA ALA A 16 1.98 16.98 19.86
C ALA A 16 1.62 15.96 18.79
N PHE A 17 0.33 15.77 18.55
CA PHE A 17 -0.20 15.14 17.36
C PHE A 17 0.32 15.92 16.16
N ARG A 18 1.53 15.59 15.71
CA ARG A 18 2.03 16.03 14.42
C ARG A 18 1.12 15.35 13.40
N ASN A 19 0.47 16.12 12.53
CA ASN A 19 -0.21 15.57 11.36
C ASN A 19 0.75 14.55 10.70
N PRO A 20 0.34 13.28 10.51
CA PRO A 20 1.21 12.29 9.91
C PRO A 20 1.66 12.81 8.55
N LYS A 21 2.97 12.96 8.37
CA LYS A 21 3.58 13.21 7.06
C LYS A 21 4.21 11.92 6.59
N THR A 22 4.18 11.68 5.29
CA THR A 22 4.77 10.48 4.72
C THR A 22 6.24 10.71 4.35
N PHE A 23 7.09 9.68 4.54
CA PHE A 23 8.52 9.74 4.22
C PHE A 23 8.96 8.42 3.59
N TYR A 24 9.64 8.48 2.44
CA TYR A 24 10.17 7.27 1.82
C TYR A 24 11.31 6.67 2.65
N ILE A 25 11.10 5.45 3.13
CA ILE A 25 12.11 4.65 3.83
C ILE A 25 12.41 3.44 2.93
N PRO A 26 13.62 3.32 2.35
CA PRO A 26 13.94 2.23 1.43
C PRO A 26 13.69 0.83 2.03
N GLU A 27 14.00 0.68 3.31
CA GLU A 27 13.79 -0.57 4.05
C GLU A 27 12.30 -0.92 4.23
N ALA A 28 11.39 0.07 4.23
CA ALA A 28 9.96 -0.20 4.27
C ALA A 28 9.44 -0.87 2.98
N TYR A 29 10.11 -0.65 1.83
CA TYR A 29 9.85 -1.41 0.60
C TYR A 29 10.64 -2.72 0.60
N GLU A 30 11.95 -2.70 0.88
CA GLU A 30 12.77 -3.90 0.76
C GLU A 30 12.40 -5.02 1.73
N SER A 31 11.81 -4.69 2.89
CA SER A 31 11.32 -5.70 3.83
C SER A 31 9.98 -6.33 3.41
N LEU A 32 9.37 -5.91 2.30
CA LEU A 32 8.10 -6.48 1.85
C LEU A 32 8.33 -7.90 1.33
N PRO A 33 7.38 -8.81 1.60
CA PRO A 33 7.42 -10.18 1.07
C PRO A 33 7.12 -10.21 -0.43
N SER A 34 7.36 -11.36 -1.08
CA SER A 34 6.79 -11.61 -2.40
C SER A 34 5.26 -11.68 -2.32
N LEU A 35 4.57 -11.48 -3.45
CA LEU A 35 3.10 -11.56 -3.53
C LEU A 35 2.53 -12.86 -2.92
N ARG A 36 3.13 -14.01 -3.22
CA ARG A 36 2.65 -15.31 -2.73
C ARG A 36 2.82 -15.44 -1.22
N GLU A 37 3.92 -14.93 -0.68
CA GLU A 37 4.15 -14.89 0.77
C GLU A 37 3.18 -13.91 1.44
N ALA A 38 2.93 -12.74 0.84
CA ALA A 38 1.93 -11.78 1.32
C ALA A 38 0.52 -12.40 1.38
N ALA A 39 0.14 -13.15 0.34
CA ALA A 39 -1.14 -13.85 0.29
C ALA A 39 -1.27 -14.93 1.37
N ASN A 40 -0.17 -15.60 1.71
CA ASN A 40 -0.14 -16.56 2.81
C ASN A 40 -0.29 -15.83 4.16
N LEU A 41 0.46 -14.74 4.37
CA LEU A 41 0.33 -13.91 5.58
C LEU A 41 -1.09 -13.37 5.75
N PHE A 42 -1.73 -12.94 4.68
CA PHE A 42 -3.13 -12.49 4.69
C PHE A 42 -4.09 -13.58 5.21
N LYS A 43 -3.88 -14.83 4.80
CA LYS A 43 -4.68 -15.97 5.26
C LYS A 43 -4.36 -16.33 6.72
N GLU A 44 -3.08 -16.40 7.08
CA GLU A 44 -2.61 -16.75 8.41
C GLU A 44 -3.06 -15.75 9.48
N THR A 45 -3.09 -14.46 9.13
CA THR A 45 -3.56 -13.36 10.00
C THR A 45 -5.08 -13.19 10.01
N GLN A 46 -5.81 -14.02 9.25
CA GLN A 46 -7.27 -13.91 9.10
C GLN A 46 -7.71 -12.48 8.69
N ALA A 47 -6.89 -11.81 7.89
CA ALA A 47 -7.04 -10.39 7.57
C ALA A 47 -8.35 -10.03 6.87
N ARG A 48 -9.04 -11.01 6.26
CA ARG A 48 -10.28 -10.80 5.51
C ARG A 48 -11.41 -10.23 6.36
N GLU A 49 -11.57 -10.69 7.60
CA GLU A 49 -12.65 -10.20 8.46
C GLU A 49 -12.40 -8.73 8.88
N PRO A 50 -11.23 -8.36 9.44
CA PRO A 50 -10.91 -6.97 9.73
C PRO A 50 -10.96 -6.05 8.49
N LEU A 51 -10.51 -6.56 7.34
CA LEU A 51 -10.53 -5.84 6.06
C LEU A 51 -11.95 -5.43 5.67
N LEU A 52 -12.89 -6.37 5.70
CA LEU A 52 -14.24 -6.16 5.19
C LEU A 52 -15.16 -5.42 6.16
N ASP A 53 -14.90 -5.50 7.46
CA ASP A 53 -15.75 -4.88 8.48
C ASP A 53 -15.12 -3.62 9.09
N PRO A 54 -14.28 -3.66 10.14
CA PRO A 54 -13.82 -2.43 10.79
C PRO A 54 -12.96 -1.53 9.89
N ILE A 55 -12.14 -2.10 8.99
CA ILE A 55 -11.33 -1.31 8.05
C ILE A 55 -12.21 -0.76 6.94
N GLY A 56 -13.04 -1.60 6.30
CA GLY A 56 -13.96 -1.14 5.25
C GLY A 56 -14.89 -0.04 5.74
N GLN A 57 -15.46 -0.19 6.95
CA GLN A 57 -16.31 0.82 7.56
C GLN A 57 -15.58 2.14 7.80
N LEU A 58 -14.31 2.12 8.20
CA LEU A 58 -13.51 3.34 8.35
C LEU A 58 -13.39 4.10 7.01
N PHE A 59 -13.13 3.42 5.90
CA PHE A 59 -13.04 4.06 4.58
C PHE A 59 -14.37 4.68 4.13
N LEU A 60 -15.49 4.03 4.46
CA LEU A 60 -16.83 4.53 4.19
C LEU A 60 -17.13 5.77 5.03
N ASP A 61 -16.97 5.67 6.36
CA ASP A 61 -17.27 6.73 7.33
C ASP A 61 -16.41 7.98 7.13
N SER A 62 -15.14 7.81 6.75
CA SER A 62 -14.22 8.92 6.50
C SER A 62 -14.39 9.55 5.11
N GLY A 63 -15.22 8.97 4.23
CA GLY A 63 -15.34 9.39 2.83
C GLY A 63 -14.07 9.15 2.00
N MET A 64 -13.13 8.32 2.47
CA MET A 64 -11.88 8.06 1.76
C MET A 64 -12.02 6.96 0.71
N HIS A 65 -13.08 6.15 0.75
CA HIS A 65 -13.35 5.05 -0.17
C HIS A 65 -13.32 5.43 -1.67
N GLY A 66 -13.68 6.66 -2.02
CA GLY A 66 -13.62 7.15 -3.42
C GLY A 66 -12.23 7.59 -3.90
N ARG A 67 -11.27 7.73 -2.98
CA ARG A 67 -9.89 8.20 -3.27
C ARG A 67 -8.83 7.18 -2.93
N TYR A 68 -9.14 6.25 -2.02
CA TYR A 68 -8.20 5.26 -1.52
C TYR A 68 -8.88 3.89 -1.39
N GLY A 69 -8.11 2.85 -1.65
CA GLY A 69 -8.41 1.46 -1.30
C GLY A 69 -7.37 0.88 -0.36
N VAL A 70 -7.53 -0.41 -0.05
CA VAL A 70 -6.55 -1.19 0.70
C VAL A 70 -5.73 -2.03 -0.25
N SER A 71 -4.41 -2.06 -0.08
CA SER A 71 -3.52 -2.95 -0.83
C SER A 71 -2.97 -4.07 0.04
N LEU A 72 -2.72 -5.22 -0.57
CA LEU A 72 -1.90 -6.28 -0.01
C LEU A 72 -0.43 -5.87 -0.16
N LEU A 73 0.27 -5.74 0.96
CA LEU A 73 1.66 -5.29 0.97
C LEU A 73 2.59 -6.39 0.47
N HIS A 74 3.20 -6.16 -0.69
CA HIS A 74 4.18 -7.04 -1.30
C HIS A 74 5.17 -6.22 -2.15
N LYS A 75 6.28 -6.84 -2.57
CA LYS A 75 7.19 -6.27 -3.57
C LYS A 75 7.26 -7.14 -4.82
N HIS A 76 7.42 -6.50 -5.97
CA HIS A 76 7.61 -7.19 -7.25
C HIS A 76 9.04 -7.72 -7.41
N PHE A 77 10.03 -6.91 -7.00
CA PHE A 77 11.45 -7.23 -7.09
C PHE A 77 12.27 -6.34 -6.15
N SER A 78 13.51 -6.75 -5.87
CA SER A 78 14.47 -5.94 -5.10
C SER A 78 15.02 -4.75 -5.89
N MET A 79 15.17 -3.64 -5.18
CA MET A 79 15.68 -2.36 -5.64
C MET A 79 16.86 -1.88 -4.79
N GLU A 80 17.62 -0.94 -5.32
CA GLU A 80 18.67 -0.23 -4.57
C GLU A 80 18.06 0.80 -3.61
N THR A 81 18.80 1.16 -2.55
CA THR A 81 18.29 2.08 -1.51
C THR A 81 18.03 3.51 -2.00
N ASN A 82 18.58 3.89 -3.14
CA ASN A 82 18.34 5.18 -3.81
C ASN A 82 17.26 5.10 -4.90
N GLN A 83 16.68 3.93 -5.13
CA GLN A 83 15.63 3.70 -6.13
C GLN A 83 14.24 3.78 -5.50
N ARG A 84 13.25 4.05 -6.34
CA ARG A 84 11.83 3.98 -6.01
C ARG A 84 11.12 3.21 -7.11
N LEU A 85 10.09 2.43 -6.77
CA LEU A 85 9.24 1.81 -7.78
C LEU A 85 8.29 2.88 -8.32
N VAL A 86 8.45 3.23 -9.60
CA VAL A 86 7.68 4.30 -10.25
C VAL A 86 6.86 3.72 -11.39
N ASP A 87 5.55 3.89 -11.31
CA ASP A 87 4.59 3.62 -12.38
C ASP A 87 4.57 4.79 -13.37
N LEU A 88 4.72 4.46 -14.65
CA LEU A 88 4.43 5.34 -15.75
C LEU A 88 3.54 4.59 -16.75
N GLN A 89 2.26 4.95 -16.80
CA GLN A 89 1.28 4.37 -17.72
C GLN A 89 1.19 2.84 -17.59
N ASN A 90 1.00 2.35 -16.36
CA ASN A 90 0.79 0.93 -16.05
C ASN A 90 2.06 0.07 -16.19
N LEU A 91 3.23 0.72 -16.23
CA LEU A 91 4.54 0.09 -16.22
C LEU A 91 5.33 0.62 -15.03
N SER A 92 5.58 -0.25 -14.07
CA SER A 92 6.31 0.06 -12.85
C SER A 92 7.76 -0.42 -12.94
N THR A 93 8.71 0.51 -12.81
CA THR A 93 10.16 0.24 -12.93
C THR A 93 10.96 0.98 -11.85
N PRO A 94 12.15 0.48 -11.46
CA PRO A 94 12.97 1.13 -10.44
C PRO A 94 13.66 2.39 -10.99
N TRP A 95 13.41 3.54 -10.37
CA TRP A 95 14.01 4.82 -10.76
C TRP A 95 14.88 5.39 -9.64
N THR A 96 16.10 5.81 -9.97
CA THR A 96 16.90 6.69 -9.11
C THR A 96 16.36 8.11 -9.22
N VAL A 97 15.88 8.70 -8.13
CA VAL A 97 15.21 10.02 -8.15
C VAL A 97 16.04 11.13 -7.49
N PRO A 98 15.90 12.41 -7.92
CA PRO A 98 15.11 12.89 -9.06
C PRO A 98 15.79 12.61 -10.41
N LYS A 99 15.02 12.23 -11.44
CA LYS A 99 15.54 11.85 -12.77
C LYS A 99 15.04 12.70 -13.94
N TYR A 100 13.79 13.16 -13.86
CA TYR A 100 13.09 13.82 -14.96
C TYR A 100 12.35 15.07 -14.45
N GLU A 101 11.96 15.95 -15.39
CA GLU A 101 11.02 17.03 -15.12
C GLU A 101 9.67 16.43 -14.69
N GLY A 102 9.01 16.98 -13.68
CA GLY A 102 7.78 16.42 -13.11
C GLY A 102 7.95 15.91 -11.68
N PHE A 103 7.00 15.11 -11.21
CA PHE A 103 6.88 14.68 -9.82
C PHE A 103 6.73 13.17 -9.72
N VAL A 104 7.49 12.57 -8.80
CA VAL A 104 7.29 11.19 -8.34
C VAL A 104 6.44 11.27 -7.08
N ILE A 105 5.16 10.95 -7.24
CA ILE A 105 4.13 11.13 -6.22
C ILE A 105 3.81 9.79 -5.54
N PRO A 106 3.62 9.76 -4.20
CA PRO A 106 3.21 8.55 -3.49
C PRO A 106 1.92 7.92 -4.05
N ARG A 107 1.94 6.59 -4.21
CA ARG A 107 0.85 5.80 -4.79
C ARG A 107 0.30 4.77 -3.79
N THR A 108 1.21 4.04 -3.15
CA THR A 108 0.91 3.00 -2.16
C THR A 108 1.70 3.28 -0.89
N PHE A 109 1.04 3.21 0.26
CA PHE A 109 1.58 3.54 1.57
C PHE A 109 1.51 2.34 2.51
N ARG A 110 2.60 2.13 3.24
CA ARG A 110 2.71 1.17 4.32
C ARG A 110 2.84 1.89 5.65
N PHE A 111 2.24 1.33 6.69
CA PHE A 111 2.51 1.74 8.06
C PHE A 111 3.68 0.92 8.63
N PHE A 112 4.82 1.56 8.81
CA PHE A 112 6.08 0.91 9.14
C PHE A 112 6.76 1.61 10.32
N ASN A 113 7.05 0.86 11.39
CA ASN A 113 7.68 1.39 12.61
C ASN A 113 7.01 2.66 13.16
N GLY A 114 5.68 2.71 13.07
CA GLY A 114 4.88 3.84 13.53
C GLY A 114 4.83 5.05 12.61
N ILE A 115 5.35 4.94 11.38
CA ILE A 115 5.39 6.01 10.38
C ILE A 115 4.75 5.50 9.08
N TRP A 116 3.99 6.36 8.41
CA TRP A 116 3.52 6.08 7.05
C TRP A 116 4.65 6.32 6.05
N SER A 117 5.05 5.27 5.33
CA SER A 117 6.05 5.33 4.27
C SER A 117 5.41 4.94 2.95
N PRO A 118 5.55 5.74 1.88
CA PRO A 118 5.23 5.27 0.55
C PRO A 118 6.19 4.14 0.16
N VAL A 119 5.68 3.18 -0.60
CA VAL A 119 6.43 2.03 -1.12
C VAL A 119 6.35 1.94 -2.65
N GLU A 120 5.30 2.51 -3.24
CA GLU A 120 5.14 2.67 -4.68
C GLU A 120 4.79 4.11 -5.01
N PHE A 121 5.08 4.52 -6.23
CA PHE A 121 4.90 5.89 -6.70
C PHE A 121 4.35 5.92 -8.13
N ASP A 122 3.62 6.97 -8.45
CA ASP A 122 3.31 7.33 -9.84
C ASP A 122 4.24 8.45 -10.30
N TYR A 123 4.57 8.47 -11.59
CA TYR A 123 5.09 9.67 -12.24
C TYR A 123 3.94 10.56 -12.73
N SER A 124 4.05 11.87 -12.48
CA SER A 124 3.07 12.86 -12.92
C SER A 124 3.75 14.16 -13.37
N PRO A 125 3.29 14.80 -14.45
CA PRO A 125 3.75 16.14 -14.81
C PRO A 125 3.27 17.21 -13.82
N CYS A 126 2.22 16.91 -13.05
CA CYS A 126 1.62 17.79 -12.04
C CYS A 126 1.85 17.25 -10.63
N THR A 127 1.83 18.12 -9.61
CA THR A 127 1.85 17.70 -8.20
C THR A 127 0.59 16.89 -7.84
N SER A 128 0.66 16.06 -6.81
CA SER A 128 -0.51 15.35 -6.28
C SER A 128 -1.35 16.24 -5.36
N ASP A 129 -2.55 15.76 -5.03
CA ASP A 129 -3.46 16.36 -4.05
C ASP A 129 -2.97 16.22 -2.59
N GLY A 130 -1.75 15.73 -2.37
CA GLY A 130 -1.13 15.58 -1.06
C GLY A 130 -1.23 14.18 -0.44
N ASP A 131 -0.82 14.09 0.82
CA ASP A 131 -0.94 12.88 1.64
C ASP A 131 -2.42 12.59 2.01
N PRO A 132 -2.78 11.34 2.37
CA PRO A 132 -4.11 11.03 2.88
C PRO A 132 -4.45 11.86 4.13
N ASP A 133 -5.75 12.01 4.41
CA ASP A 133 -6.21 12.79 5.56
C ASP A 133 -5.55 12.32 6.89
N PRO A 134 -4.99 13.25 7.69
CA PRO A 134 -4.34 12.92 8.96
C PRO A 134 -5.19 12.10 9.95
N ALA A 135 -6.48 12.40 10.07
CA ALA A 135 -7.37 11.69 10.99
C ALA A 135 -7.65 10.28 10.50
N PHE A 136 -7.83 10.12 9.18
CA PHE A 136 -7.92 8.80 8.54
C PHE A 136 -6.66 7.96 8.77
N LEU A 137 -5.46 8.53 8.59
CA LEU A 137 -4.19 7.83 8.83
C LEU A 137 -4.02 7.38 10.29
N VAL A 138 -4.50 8.17 11.26
CA VAL A 138 -4.54 7.77 12.67
C VAL A 138 -5.52 6.62 12.89
N GLY A 139 -6.74 6.70 12.34
CA GLY A 139 -7.74 5.65 12.46
C GLY A 139 -7.27 4.32 11.88
N ILE A 140 -6.77 4.33 10.65
CA ILE A 140 -6.39 3.08 9.97
C ILE A 140 -5.13 2.48 10.59
N SER A 141 -4.15 3.27 11.02
CA SER A 141 -2.99 2.73 11.73
C SER A 141 -3.35 2.08 13.07
N ALA A 142 -4.36 2.59 13.78
CA ALA A 142 -4.87 1.95 14.98
C ALA A 142 -5.50 0.58 14.69
N LEU A 143 -6.32 0.47 13.63
CA LEU A 143 -6.91 -0.80 13.19
C LEU A 143 -5.85 -1.80 12.74
N LEU A 144 -4.87 -1.37 11.93
CA LEU A 144 -3.77 -2.24 11.50
C LEU A 144 -3.01 -2.83 12.69
N ARG A 145 -2.71 -2.02 13.71
CA ARG A 145 -2.05 -2.49 14.94
C ARG A 145 -2.92 -3.43 15.76
N GLN A 146 -4.19 -3.06 15.95
CA GLN A 146 -5.14 -3.84 16.74
C GLN A 146 -5.28 -5.27 16.20
N HIS A 147 -5.24 -5.42 14.87
CA HIS A 147 -5.41 -6.71 14.19
C HIS A 147 -4.09 -7.35 13.72
N GLY A 148 -2.93 -6.75 14.01
CA GLY A 148 -1.62 -7.30 13.60
C GLY A 148 -1.37 -7.28 12.09
N LEU A 149 -1.97 -6.33 11.37
CA LEU A 149 -1.99 -6.24 9.90
C LEU A 149 -1.00 -5.22 9.32
N GLU A 150 -0.13 -4.61 10.14
CA GLU A 150 0.85 -3.59 9.72
C GLU A 150 1.82 -4.06 8.61
N ASN A 151 2.08 -5.38 8.55
CA ASN A 151 2.93 -6.01 7.54
C ASN A 151 2.13 -6.73 6.44
N VAL A 152 0.80 -6.61 6.45
CA VAL A 152 -0.11 -7.30 5.53
C VAL A 152 -0.84 -6.31 4.64
N LEU A 153 -1.38 -5.22 5.22
CA LEU A 153 -2.24 -4.28 4.51
C LEU A 153 -1.67 -2.87 4.47
N GLY A 154 -1.87 -2.20 3.34
CA GLY A 154 -1.48 -0.82 3.08
C GLY A 154 -2.65 0.02 2.56
N VAL A 155 -2.37 1.29 2.31
CA VAL A 155 -3.32 2.23 1.70
C VAL A 155 -2.88 2.54 0.29
N ARG A 156 -3.79 2.49 -0.67
CA ARG A 156 -3.51 2.69 -2.11
C ARG A 156 -4.38 3.81 -2.65
N SER A 157 -3.79 4.83 -3.29
CA SER A 157 -4.57 5.87 -4.00
C SER A 157 -5.33 5.30 -5.21
N LEU A 158 -6.51 5.83 -5.53
CA LEU A 158 -7.31 5.40 -6.68
C LEU A 158 -7.30 6.41 -7.83
N ASP A 159 -6.58 7.53 -7.72
CA ASP A 159 -6.62 8.64 -8.70
C ASP A 159 -6.21 8.24 -10.13
N ARG A 160 -5.45 7.15 -10.27
CA ARG A 160 -4.98 6.58 -11.54
C ARG A 160 -5.27 5.08 -11.65
N TYR A 161 -6.25 4.62 -10.88
CA TYR A 161 -6.69 3.25 -10.92
C TYR A 161 -7.52 3.01 -12.19
N ASP A 162 -7.11 2.04 -12.99
CA ASP A 162 -7.85 1.59 -14.16
C ASP A 162 -8.50 0.23 -13.84
N SER A 163 -9.83 0.22 -13.70
CA SER A 163 -10.59 -0.99 -13.36
C SER A 163 -10.50 -2.08 -14.44
N GLU A 164 -10.15 -1.71 -15.67
CA GLU A 164 -9.98 -2.67 -16.77
C GLU A 164 -8.60 -3.34 -16.73
N LEU A 165 -7.61 -2.72 -16.07
CA LEU A 165 -6.25 -3.23 -15.90
C LEU A 165 -6.04 -3.76 -14.48
N SER A 166 -6.61 -4.92 -14.22
CA SER A 166 -6.69 -5.47 -12.87
C SER A 166 -5.65 -6.56 -12.56
N VAL A 167 -4.74 -6.90 -13.47
CA VAL A 167 -3.77 -8.00 -13.30
C VAL A 167 -2.34 -7.51 -13.37
N GLU A 168 -1.60 -7.66 -12.29
CA GLU A 168 -0.18 -7.33 -12.26
C GLU A 168 0.67 -8.54 -12.64
N ILE A 169 1.64 -8.31 -13.53
CA ILE A 169 2.63 -9.30 -13.98
C ILE A 169 4.02 -8.69 -13.88
N THR A 170 4.92 -9.39 -13.19
CA THR A 170 6.32 -8.98 -13.08
C THR A 170 7.22 -9.77 -14.03
N GLU A 171 7.90 -9.07 -14.92
CA GLU A 171 8.90 -9.59 -15.85
C GLU A 171 10.25 -8.91 -15.58
N GLY A 172 11.17 -9.62 -14.92
CA GLY A 172 12.46 -9.06 -14.52
C GLY A 172 12.33 -7.93 -13.50
N LYS A 173 12.73 -6.70 -13.88
CA LYS A 173 12.61 -5.49 -13.06
C LYS A 173 11.51 -4.53 -13.55
N THR A 174 10.48 -5.12 -14.14
CA THR A 174 9.32 -4.39 -14.67
C THR A 174 8.05 -5.07 -14.17
N ASN A 175 7.16 -4.31 -13.55
CA ASN A 175 5.78 -4.73 -13.28
C ASN A 175 4.85 -4.10 -14.32
N ILE A 176 3.88 -4.88 -14.81
CA ILE A 176 3.02 -4.56 -15.94
C ILE A 176 1.57 -4.81 -15.53
N MET A 177 0.70 -3.82 -15.67
CA MET A 177 -0.74 -4.06 -15.54
C MET A 177 -1.30 -4.60 -16.86
N MET A 178 -2.09 -5.66 -16.75
CA MET A 178 -2.74 -6.36 -17.85
C MET A 178 -4.26 -6.44 -17.60
N PRO A 179 -5.07 -6.55 -18.67
CA PRO A 179 -6.49 -6.82 -18.53
C PRO A 179 -6.76 -8.15 -17.82
N ARG A 180 -7.87 -8.23 -17.07
CA ARG A 180 -8.24 -9.43 -16.28
C ARG A 180 -8.19 -10.75 -17.05
N ARG A 181 -8.63 -10.73 -18.32
CA ARG A 181 -8.74 -11.93 -19.18
C ARG A 181 -7.39 -12.38 -19.76
N SER A 182 -6.29 -11.75 -19.39
CA SER A 182 -4.94 -12.11 -19.86
C SER A 182 -4.43 -13.39 -19.20
N VAL A 183 -4.98 -13.75 -18.04
CA VAL A 183 -4.60 -14.93 -17.25
C VAL A 183 -5.86 -15.58 -16.67
N LYS A 184 -5.79 -16.87 -16.31
CA LYS A 184 -6.92 -17.59 -15.68
C LYS A 184 -7.15 -17.10 -14.25
N ASP A 185 -8.41 -16.84 -13.90
CA ASP A 185 -8.82 -16.40 -12.56
C ASP A 185 -8.32 -17.30 -11.41
N SER A 186 -8.21 -18.61 -11.63
CA SER A 186 -7.70 -19.58 -10.64
C SER A 186 -6.24 -19.37 -10.26
N GLU A 187 -5.51 -18.57 -11.05
CA GLU A 187 -4.10 -18.27 -10.86
C GLU A 187 -3.87 -16.87 -10.28
N LEU A 188 -4.96 -16.12 -10.05
CA LEU A 188 -4.91 -14.75 -9.55
C LEU A 188 -4.99 -14.68 -8.01
N ILE A 189 -4.30 -13.70 -7.44
CA ILE A 189 -4.26 -13.41 -5.99
C ILE A 189 -4.83 -12.01 -5.78
N GLU A 190 -5.85 -11.87 -4.92
CA GLU A 190 -6.39 -10.55 -4.57
C GLU A 190 -5.32 -9.66 -3.92
N ALA A 191 -5.15 -8.44 -4.45
CA ALA A 191 -4.10 -7.53 -3.99
C ALA A 191 -4.57 -6.09 -3.77
N VAL A 192 -5.73 -5.68 -4.31
CA VAL A 192 -6.35 -4.39 -3.97
C VAL A 192 -7.85 -4.56 -3.74
N TRP A 193 -8.34 -3.92 -2.69
CA TRP A 193 -9.75 -3.85 -2.34
C TRP A 193 -10.20 -2.39 -2.35
N VAL A 194 -11.29 -2.14 -3.07
CA VAL A 194 -11.96 -0.84 -3.16
C VAL A 194 -13.29 -0.99 -2.45
N PHE A 195 -13.68 0.04 -1.69
CA PHE A 195 -14.92 0.05 -0.95
C PHE A 195 -15.93 0.97 -1.64
N SER A 196 -17.18 0.57 -1.65
CA SER A 196 -18.28 1.31 -2.23
C SER A 196 -19.46 1.32 -1.26
N THR A 197 -20.29 2.36 -1.34
CA THR A 197 -21.58 2.41 -0.63
C THR A 197 -22.62 1.50 -1.28
N ASP A 198 -22.38 1.10 -2.53
CA ASP A 198 -23.18 0.10 -3.24
C ASP A 198 -22.60 -1.28 -2.89
N ASP A 199 -23.42 -2.17 -2.35
CA ASP A 199 -23.01 -3.45 -1.73
C ASP A 199 -22.29 -4.44 -2.68
N ASP A 200 -22.25 -4.16 -3.98
CA ASP A 200 -21.96 -5.14 -5.05
C ASP A 200 -20.52 -5.06 -5.65
N GLU A 201 -19.71 -4.04 -5.34
CA GLU A 201 -18.42 -3.81 -6.03
C GLU A 201 -17.16 -3.97 -5.15
N ARG A 202 -17.21 -4.77 -4.09
CA ARG A 202 -16.14 -4.86 -3.07
C ARG A 202 -14.81 -5.48 -3.52
N CYS A 203 -14.51 -5.66 -4.82
CA CYS A 203 -13.30 -6.40 -5.22
C CYS A 203 -12.79 -6.17 -6.65
N HIS A 204 -11.76 -5.34 -6.86
CA HIS A 204 -11.09 -5.24 -8.17
C HIS A 204 -9.58 -4.89 -8.07
N SER A 205 -8.71 -5.85 -7.77
CA SER A 205 -7.41 -6.08 -8.45
C SER A 205 -6.84 -7.40 -7.97
N ARG A 206 -6.33 -8.23 -8.91
CA ARG A 206 -5.77 -9.54 -8.60
C ARG A 206 -4.53 -9.84 -9.44
N GLU A 207 -3.46 -10.32 -8.83
CA GLU A 207 -2.14 -10.50 -9.45
C GLU A 207 -1.83 -11.94 -9.83
N TYR A 208 -0.98 -12.14 -10.85
CA TYR A 208 -0.57 -13.47 -11.28
C TYR A 208 0.81 -13.87 -10.72
N CYS A 209 0.94 -15.10 -10.21
CA CYS A 209 2.21 -15.63 -9.70
C CYS A 209 2.65 -16.90 -10.44
N TRP A 210 3.79 -16.82 -11.14
CA TRP A 210 4.41 -17.94 -11.87
C TRP A 210 4.60 -19.19 -10.99
N ARG A 211 4.46 -20.38 -11.59
CA ARG A 211 4.79 -21.67 -10.97
C ARG A 211 5.98 -22.32 -11.68
N ALA A 212 6.94 -22.83 -10.91
CA ALA A 212 7.91 -23.79 -11.41
C ALA A 212 7.23 -25.13 -11.72
N THR A 213 7.85 -25.90 -12.61
CA THR A 213 7.31 -27.00 -13.44
C THR A 213 6.72 -28.24 -12.73
N GLU A 214 6.58 -28.27 -11.41
CA GLU A 214 6.06 -29.44 -10.69
C GLU A 214 4.90 -29.09 -9.76
N GLY A 215 3.78 -29.75 -10.04
CA GLY A 215 2.44 -29.37 -9.63
C GLY A 215 2.05 -29.74 -8.20
N ASN A 216 1.11 -28.96 -7.67
CA ASN A 216 -0.20 -29.42 -7.22
C ASN A 216 -1.07 -28.20 -6.87
N HIS A 217 -2.35 -28.22 -7.26
CA HIS A 217 -3.33 -27.19 -6.89
C HIS A 217 -4.32 -27.81 -5.91
N LEU A 218 -4.49 -27.16 -4.75
CA LEU A 218 -5.68 -27.32 -3.92
C LEU A 218 -6.60 -26.15 -4.28
N SER A 219 -7.74 -26.48 -4.88
CA SER A 219 -8.87 -25.58 -5.10
C SER A 219 -9.45 -25.12 -3.75
N ASP A 220 -9.76 -23.83 -3.57
CA ASP A 220 -11.16 -23.37 -3.56
C ASP A 220 -11.41 -21.84 -3.51
N HIS A 221 -12.51 -21.48 -4.19
CA HIS A 221 -13.43 -20.32 -4.27
C HIS A 221 -13.18 -18.88 -3.78
N GLY A 222 -13.76 -17.93 -4.55
CA GLY A 222 -14.25 -16.58 -4.16
C GLY A 222 -14.08 -15.53 -5.29
N CYS A 223 -15.07 -14.77 -5.79
CA CYS A 223 -16.44 -14.45 -5.38
C CYS A 223 -17.38 -14.46 -6.62
N SER A 224 -18.62 -14.87 -6.40
CA SER A 224 -19.78 -14.58 -7.27
C SER A 224 -20.20 -13.12 -7.15
#